data_AF-A0A956WBS5-F1
#
_entry.id   AF-A0A956WBS5-F1
#
_cell.length_a   1.000
_cell.length_b   1.000
_cell.length_c   1.000
_cell.angle_alpha   90.00
_cell.angle_beta   90.00
_cell.angle_gamma   90.00
#
_symmetry.space_group_name_H-M   'P 1'
#
loop_
_entity.id
_entity.type
_entity.pdbx_description
1 polymer ?
#
loop_
_entity_poly.entity_id
_entity_poly.type
_entity_poly.pdbx_seq_one_letter_code
_entity_poly.pdbx_strand_id
1 'polypeptide(L)'
;PDGVTCVKAEARAETGEDGFTSDAVNLRSGPGLGCAIIAQLNSGTPVQVRGKSIEGDGEIWLPVSSPMGDGYIVHDAYAPPGSWEQPVAVAVLMYHDLNDNYNRFVVAPWQLEQQLIWLRDNGYTSITPRDLVAFLDTGAPLPPRPVILSVDDGWASARVFRDLLTAYGFKGTYMLPNYAELTPEEIYDLNQNGEVCGHSVSHPFLDQLGYDGQWYEIVENKAWLDAIIGTSATCFAYPFGAFNDTTTQIVIDAGYQVAFHAWDGLQYFEYMDRWHITRIEVSGDWDLSTFAAVVTF
;
A
#
# COMPACT_ATOMS: atom_id res chain seq x y z
N PRO A 1 9.50 -33.64 -30.43
CA PRO A 1 9.29 -32.68 -29.33
C PRO A 1 8.19 -31.72 -29.74
N ASP A 2 6.95 -32.11 -29.45
CA ASP A 2 5.77 -31.35 -29.81
C ASP A 2 5.79 -30.07 -28.97
N GLY A 3 6.07 -28.94 -29.63
CA GLY A 3 6.17 -27.64 -28.98
C GLY A 3 4.84 -27.29 -28.36
N VAL A 4 4.86 -26.88 -27.08
CA VAL A 4 3.65 -26.46 -26.36
C VAL A 4 2.99 -25.32 -27.13
N THR A 5 1.72 -25.48 -27.46
CA THR A 5 0.94 -24.43 -28.12
C THR A 5 0.78 -23.25 -27.17
N CYS A 6 1.26 -22.06 -27.56
CA CYS A 6 1.06 -20.84 -26.77
C CYS A 6 -0.39 -20.36 -26.90
N VAL A 7 -1.26 -20.98 -26.12
CA VAL A 7 -2.68 -20.62 -25.98
C VAL A 7 -2.83 -19.69 -24.79
N LYS A 8 -3.61 -18.62 -24.95
CA LYS A 8 -3.95 -17.71 -23.85
C LYS A 8 -4.64 -18.45 -22.71
N ALA A 9 -4.46 -17.97 -21.47
CA ALA A 9 -5.26 -18.42 -20.35
C ALA A 9 -6.71 -18.05 -20.63
N GLU A 10 -7.56 -19.04 -20.90
CA GLU A 10 -9.00 -18.82 -20.98
C GLU A 10 -9.53 -18.70 -19.56
N ALA A 11 -10.19 -17.58 -19.25
CA ALA A 11 -10.92 -17.42 -18.01
C ALA A 11 -12.08 -18.43 -17.98
N ARG A 12 -11.87 -19.58 -17.36
CA ARG A 12 -12.98 -20.45 -16.96
C ARG A 12 -13.37 -20.03 -15.56
N ALA A 13 -14.63 -19.67 -15.40
CA ALA A 13 -15.23 -19.26 -14.13
C ALA A 13 -15.32 -20.47 -13.17
N GLU A 14 -14.18 -20.92 -12.67
CA GLU A 14 -14.07 -21.70 -11.45
C GLU A 14 -13.45 -20.76 -10.41
N THR A 15 -14.08 -20.69 -9.24
CA THR A 15 -13.73 -19.83 -8.10
C THR A 15 -12.23 -19.92 -7.82
N GLY A 16 -11.49 -18.90 -8.25
CA GLY A 16 -10.04 -18.89 -8.14
C GLY A 16 -9.59 -18.76 -6.71
N GLU A 17 -8.65 -19.61 -6.29
CA GLU A 17 -7.95 -19.41 -5.03
C GLU A 17 -7.05 -18.18 -5.19
N ASP A 18 -7.30 -17.15 -4.39
CA ASP A 18 -6.43 -15.98 -4.28
C ASP A 18 -5.09 -16.42 -3.71
N GLY A 19 -3.98 -15.88 -4.16
CA GLY A 19 -2.66 -16.18 -3.64
C GLY A 19 -1.65 -15.17 -4.14
N PHE A 20 -0.37 -15.46 -3.95
CA PHE A 20 0.70 -14.53 -4.27
C PHE A 20 1.76 -15.27 -5.06
N THR A 21 2.60 -14.54 -5.77
CA THR A 21 3.82 -15.12 -6.30
C THR A 21 4.82 -15.31 -5.15
N SER A 22 5.37 -16.52 -4.97
CA SER A 22 6.41 -16.79 -3.96
C SER A 22 7.76 -16.16 -4.34
N ASP A 23 8.02 -16.01 -5.64
CA ASP A 23 9.26 -15.48 -6.20
C ASP A 23 9.00 -14.58 -7.42
N ALA A 24 10.04 -13.88 -7.89
CA ALA A 24 9.95 -13.16 -9.15
C ALA A 24 9.76 -14.16 -10.31
N VAL A 25 8.67 -14.01 -11.07
CA VAL A 25 8.25 -14.96 -12.10
C VAL A 25 7.76 -14.24 -13.36
N ASN A 26 8.06 -14.81 -14.53
CA ASN A 26 7.51 -14.30 -15.79
C ASN A 26 6.05 -14.72 -15.94
N LEU A 27 5.16 -13.74 -16.11
CA LEU A 27 3.81 -13.97 -16.60
C LEU A 27 3.88 -14.19 -18.11
N ARG A 28 3.48 -15.37 -18.58
CA ARG A 28 3.58 -15.76 -19.98
C ARG A 28 2.24 -15.89 -20.67
N SER A 29 2.25 -15.73 -21.99
CA SER A 29 1.04 -15.85 -22.82
C SER A 29 0.51 -17.27 -22.98
N GLY A 30 1.27 -18.28 -22.54
CA GLY A 30 0.92 -19.69 -22.59
C GLY A 30 1.76 -20.53 -21.62
N PRO A 31 1.40 -21.81 -21.42
CA PRO A 31 2.02 -22.68 -20.42
C PRO A 31 3.35 -23.27 -20.91
N GLY A 32 4.34 -22.43 -21.21
CA GLY A 32 5.64 -22.88 -21.70
C GLY A 32 6.71 -21.78 -21.73
N LEU A 33 7.98 -22.20 -21.64
CA LEU A 33 9.15 -21.32 -21.69
C LEU A 33 9.34 -20.64 -23.06
N GLY A 34 8.82 -21.26 -24.12
CA GLY A 34 8.78 -20.68 -25.47
C GLY A 34 7.72 -19.60 -25.68
N CYS A 35 6.77 -19.45 -24.74
CA CYS A 35 5.69 -18.47 -24.88
C CYS A 35 6.14 -17.07 -24.46
N ALA A 36 5.56 -16.06 -25.12
CA ALA A 36 5.92 -14.67 -24.93
C ALA A 36 5.74 -14.24 -23.46
N ILE A 37 6.72 -13.52 -22.94
CA ILE A 37 6.63 -12.88 -21.63
C ILE A 37 5.71 -11.66 -21.78
N ILE A 38 4.60 -11.66 -21.04
CA ILE A 38 3.65 -10.54 -20.95
C ILE A 38 4.21 -9.50 -19.99
N ALA A 39 4.64 -9.94 -18.82
CA ALA A 39 5.19 -9.12 -17.75
C ALA A 39 6.10 -9.96 -16.85
N GLN A 40 6.89 -9.31 -16.01
CA GLN A 40 7.55 -9.94 -14.88
C GLN A 40 6.79 -9.56 -13.60
N LEU A 41 6.35 -10.57 -12.84
CA LEU A 41 5.73 -10.41 -11.54
C LEU A 41 6.82 -10.54 -10.48
N ASN A 42 6.88 -9.65 -9.51
CA ASN A 42 7.80 -9.76 -8.38
C ASN A 42 7.27 -10.76 -7.35
N SER A 43 8.10 -11.23 -6.41
CA SER A 43 7.59 -11.95 -5.22
C SER A 43 6.57 -11.08 -4.48
N GLY A 44 5.50 -11.68 -3.98
CA GLY A 44 4.40 -10.99 -3.34
C GLY A 44 3.41 -10.31 -4.30
N THR A 45 3.46 -10.60 -5.61
CA THR A 45 2.43 -10.11 -6.53
C THR A 45 1.13 -10.88 -6.31
N PRO A 46 -0.02 -10.24 -6.03
CA PRO A 46 -1.28 -10.94 -5.87
C PRO A 46 -1.69 -11.58 -7.21
N VAL A 47 -2.09 -12.85 -7.15
CA VAL A 47 -2.55 -13.62 -8.29
C VAL A 47 -3.81 -14.39 -7.91
N GLN A 48 -4.75 -14.46 -8.85
CA GLN A 48 -5.94 -15.29 -8.70
C GLN A 48 -5.87 -16.44 -9.69
N VAL A 49 -5.92 -17.68 -9.21
CA VAL A 49 -5.88 -18.87 -10.07
C VAL A 49 -7.15 -18.92 -10.93
N ARG A 50 -7.01 -19.14 -12.24
CA ARG A 50 -8.12 -19.11 -13.21
C ARG A 50 -8.51 -20.47 -13.77
N GLY A 51 -7.91 -21.54 -13.28
CA GLY A 51 -8.20 -22.89 -13.72
C GLY A 51 -7.14 -23.89 -13.32
N LYS A 52 -7.26 -25.09 -13.89
CA LYS A 52 -6.34 -26.20 -13.63
C LYS A 52 -4.96 -25.93 -14.21
N SER A 53 -3.95 -26.41 -13.50
CA SER A 53 -2.58 -26.38 -13.98
C SER A 53 -2.39 -27.23 -15.25
N ILE A 54 -1.44 -26.83 -16.08
CA ILE A 54 -1.10 -27.46 -17.36
C ILE A 54 0.39 -27.81 -17.36
N GLU A 55 0.74 -29.04 -17.71
CA GLU A 55 2.15 -29.43 -17.88
C GLU A 55 2.69 -28.91 -19.22
N GLY A 56 3.87 -28.30 -19.20
CA GLY A 56 4.52 -27.76 -20.39
C GLY A 56 6.00 -27.51 -20.16
N ASP A 57 6.84 -27.93 -21.11
CA ASP A 57 8.30 -27.82 -21.04
C ASP A 57 8.94 -28.42 -19.77
N GLY A 58 8.31 -29.45 -19.18
CA GLY A 58 8.78 -30.12 -17.96
C GLY A 58 8.38 -29.43 -16.66
N GLU A 59 7.60 -28.35 -16.75
CA GLU A 59 7.11 -27.57 -15.63
C GLU A 59 5.58 -27.65 -15.52
N ILE A 60 5.05 -27.35 -14.33
CA ILE A 60 3.61 -27.17 -14.11
C ILE A 60 3.29 -25.68 -14.24
N TRP A 61 2.38 -25.32 -15.14
CA TRP A 61 1.97 -23.93 -15.38
C TRP A 61 0.58 -23.67 -14.82
N LEU A 62 0.43 -22.59 -14.08
CA LEU A 62 -0.83 -22.18 -13.45
C LEU A 62 -1.41 -20.99 -14.21
N PRO A 63 -2.63 -21.07 -14.76
CA PRO A 63 -3.31 -19.92 -15.32
C PRO A 63 -3.71 -18.97 -14.20
N VAL A 64 -3.30 -17.71 -14.30
CA VAL A 64 -3.54 -16.70 -13.26
C VAL A 64 -4.00 -15.38 -13.86
N SER A 65 -4.71 -14.61 -13.04
CA SER A 65 -4.98 -13.19 -13.25
C SER A 65 -4.17 -12.39 -12.25
N SER A 66 -3.53 -11.32 -12.71
CA SER A 66 -2.66 -10.46 -11.91
C SER A 66 -2.92 -8.99 -12.23
N PRO A 67 -2.40 -8.03 -11.44
CA PRO A 67 -2.43 -6.61 -11.80
C PRO A 67 -1.81 -6.29 -13.17
N MET A 68 -0.90 -7.14 -13.67
CA MET A 68 -0.25 -6.99 -14.97
C MET A 68 -1.01 -7.69 -16.12
N GLY A 69 -2.18 -8.26 -15.84
CA GLY A 69 -3.03 -8.98 -16.79
C GLY A 69 -3.08 -10.49 -16.55
N ASP A 70 -3.72 -11.19 -17.49
CA ASP A 70 -3.94 -12.63 -17.45
C ASP A 70 -2.86 -13.39 -18.22
N GLY A 71 -2.43 -14.53 -17.67
CA GLY A 71 -1.41 -15.37 -18.29
C GLY A 71 -1.13 -16.64 -17.49
N TYR A 72 0.08 -17.17 -17.65
CA TYR A 72 0.57 -18.34 -16.93
C TYR A 72 1.84 -18.02 -16.16
N ILE A 73 1.91 -18.52 -14.93
CA ILE A 73 3.15 -18.58 -14.14
C ILE A 73 3.53 -20.05 -13.92
N VAL A 74 4.79 -20.32 -13.58
CA VAL A 74 5.15 -21.65 -13.08
C VAL A 74 4.49 -21.86 -11.71
N HIS A 75 3.93 -23.03 -11.46
CA HIS A 75 3.17 -23.35 -10.25
C HIS A 75 4.02 -23.23 -8.99
N ASP A 76 5.31 -23.55 -9.04
CA ASP A 76 6.22 -23.41 -7.89
C ASP A 76 6.43 -21.95 -7.47
N ALA A 77 6.13 -21.01 -8.37
CA ALA A 77 6.08 -19.60 -8.07
C ALA A 77 4.73 -19.14 -7.50
N TYR A 78 3.74 -20.02 -7.31
CA TYR A 78 2.45 -19.71 -6.69
C TYR A 78 2.47 -20.11 -5.20
N ALA A 79 2.10 -19.16 -4.37
CA ALA A 79 1.91 -19.32 -2.94
C ALA A 79 0.41 -19.24 -2.63
N PRO A 80 -0.26 -20.35 -2.28
CA PRO A 80 -1.66 -20.33 -1.85
C PRO A 80 -1.83 -19.67 -0.47
N PRO A 81 -3.07 -19.26 -0.10
CA PRO A 81 -3.33 -18.62 1.19
C PRO A 81 -2.78 -19.45 2.35
N GLY A 82 -1.99 -18.80 3.22
CA GLY A 82 -1.40 -19.44 4.40
C GLY A 82 -0.16 -20.30 4.12
N SER A 83 0.40 -20.29 2.90
CA SER A 83 1.58 -21.09 2.56
C SER A 83 2.92 -20.37 2.70
N TRP A 84 2.95 -19.07 3.00
CA TRP A 84 4.19 -18.35 3.31
C TRP A 84 4.17 -17.82 4.74
N GLU A 85 5.37 -17.74 5.33
CA GLU A 85 5.55 -17.07 6.61
C GLU A 85 5.11 -15.62 6.46
N GLN A 86 4.13 -15.23 7.27
CA GLN A 86 3.65 -13.85 7.30
C GLN A 86 4.83 -12.93 7.63
N PRO A 87 4.89 -11.73 7.02
CA PRO A 87 5.92 -10.77 7.38
C PRO A 87 5.87 -10.48 8.87
N VAL A 88 7.03 -10.24 9.48
CA VAL A 88 7.13 -9.90 10.91
C VAL A 88 6.88 -8.41 11.17
N ALA A 89 6.94 -7.59 10.13
CA ALA A 89 6.79 -6.14 10.17
C ALA A 89 6.20 -5.56 8.89
N VAL A 90 5.81 -4.29 8.96
CA VAL A 90 5.45 -3.42 7.84
C VAL A 90 6.20 -2.11 7.97
N ALA A 91 6.81 -1.65 6.88
CA ALA A 91 7.38 -0.30 6.82
C ALA A 91 6.25 0.70 6.50
N VAL A 92 5.95 1.64 7.39
CA VAL A 92 4.98 2.71 7.11
C VAL A 92 5.77 4.00 6.95
N LEU A 93 5.91 4.48 5.71
CA LEU A 93 6.73 5.63 5.36
C LEU A 93 5.88 6.89 5.29
N MET A 94 6.27 7.94 6.01
CA MET A 94 5.57 9.20 6.10
C MET A 94 6.35 10.30 5.36
N TYR A 95 5.80 10.74 4.23
CA TYR A 95 6.21 11.93 3.48
C TYR A 95 5.27 13.10 3.80
N HIS A 96 5.66 14.33 3.50
CA HIS A 96 4.77 15.50 3.64
C HIS A 96 4.67 16.26 2.31
N ASP A 97 5.77 16.86 1.85
CA ASP A 97 5.79 17.63 0.59
C ASP A 97 6.87 17.13 -0.38
N LEU A 98 6.67 17.37 -1.67
CA LEU A 98 7.64 17.09 -2.72
C LEU A 98 8.00 18.31 -3.56
N ASN A 99 9.27 18.73 -3.45
CA ASN A 99 9.81 19.89 -4.13
C ASN A 99 11.35 19.81 -4.20
N ASP A 100 11.97 20.54 -5.12
CA ASP A 100 13.44 20.61 -5.29
C ASP A 100 14.15 21.29 -4.11
N ASN A 101 13.45 22.11 -3.32
CA ASN A 101 13.97 22.70 -2.09
C ASN A 101 13.79 21.75 -0.89
N TYR A 102 14.39 20.57 -0.99
CA TYR A 102 14.26 19.51 0.00
C TYR A 102 14.87 19.89 1.36
N ASN A 103 14.28 19.33 2.41
CA ASN A 103 14.69 19.48 3.81
C ASN A 103 14.05 18.34 4.62
N ARG A 104 14.11 18.42 5.95
CA ARG A 104 13.44 17.46 6.84
C ARG A 104 12.03 17.01 6.44
N PHE A 105 11.16 17.92 5.97
CA PHE A 105 9.77 17.61 5.63
C PHE A 105 9.48 17.63 4.12
N VAL A 106 10.49 17.93 3.30
CA VAL A 106 10.32 18.07 1.85
C VAL A 106 11.27 17.11 1.16
N VAL A 107 10.76 16.16 0.37
CA VAL A 107 11.57 15.19 -0.39
C VAL A 107 11.53 15.56 -1.87
N ALA A 108 12.68 15.67 -2.53
CA ALA A 108 12.66 15.97 -3.96
C ALA A 108 12.08 14.81 -4.79
N PRO A 109 11.37 15.07 -5.91
CA PRO A 109 10.81 14.02 -6.74
C PRO A 109 11.83 12.95 -7.19
N TRP A 110 13.07 13.37 -7.48
CA TRP A 110 14.15 12.45 -7.84
C TRP A 110 14.62 11.57 -6.68
N GLN A 111 14.51 12.04 -5.43
CA GLN A 111 14.80 11.23 -4.23
C GLN A 111 13.73 10.15 -4.06
N LEU A 112 12.45 10.55 -4.17
CA LEU A 112 11.35 9.58 -4.13
C LEU A 112 11.52 8.52 -5.23
N GLU A 113 11.82 8.93 -6.46
CA GLU A 113 12.06 7.99 -7.56
C GLU A 113 13.16 6.96 -7.23
N GLN A 114 14.30 7.40 -6.67
CA GLN A 114 15.37 6.49 -6.25
C GLN A 114 14.91 5.53 -5.13
N GLN A 115 14.12 6.02 -4.19
CA GLN A 115 13.55 5.23 -3.11
C GLN A 115 12.59 4.17 -3.64
N LEU A 116 11.72 4.51 -4.59
CA LEU A 116 10.77 3.57 -5.22
C LEU A 116 11.50 2.50 -6.05
N ILE A 117 12.53 2.88 -6.80
CA ILE A 117 13.39 1.93 -7.51
C ILE A 117 14.01 0.95 -6.51
N TRP A 118 14.59 1.47 -5.42
CA TRP A 118 15.21 0.63 -4.40
C TRP A 118 14.20 -0.31 -3.73
N LEU A 119 13.03 0.18 -3.35
CA LEU A 119 11.96 -0.63 -2.75
C LEU A 119 11.58 -1.79 -3.69
N ARG A 120 11.32 -1.49 -4.96
CA ARG A 120 10.96 -2.49 -5.98
C ARG A 120 12.07 -3.53 -6.13
N ASP A 121 13.31 -3.08 -6.31
CA ASP A 121 14.47 -3.95 -6.55
C ASP A 121 14.83 -4.79 -5.32
N ASN A 122 14.33 -4.42 -4.13
CA ASN A 122 14.49 -5.18 -2.88
C ASN A 122 13.22 -5.91 -2.45
N GLY A 123 12.24 -6.09 -3.35
CA GLY A 123 11.08 -6.96 -3.15
C GLY A 123 9.97 -6.36 -2.28
N TYR A 124 9.99 -5.05 -2.02
CA TYR A 124 8.89 -4.39 -1.33
C TYR A 124 7.66 -4.27 -2.23
N THR A 125 6.49 -4.46 -1.65
CA THR A 125 5.20 -4.29 -2.32
C THR A 125 4.33 -3.37 -1.47
N SER A 126 3.77 -2.32 -2.09
CA SER A 126 2.87 -1.43 -1.36
C SER A 126 1.57 -2.13 -1.00
N ILE A 127 1.14 -1.96 0.24
CA ILE A 127 -0.21 -2.27 0.70
C ILE A 127 -0.91 -0.96 1.09
N THR A 128 -2.24 -0.96 1.18
CA THR A 128 -3.00 0.16 1.73
C THR A 128 -3.45 -0.12 3.16
N PRO A 129 -3.90 0.89 3.93
CA PRO A 129 -4.52 0.68 5.24
C PRO A 129 -5.68 -0.32 5.25
N ARG A 130 -6.48 -0.41 4.18
CA ARG A 130 -7.51 -1.47 3.97
C ARG A 130 -6.92 -2.87 3.95
N ASP A 131 -5.81 -3.07 3.23
CA ASP A 131 -5.11 -4.37 3.20
C ASP A 131 -4.60 -4.74 4.60
N LEU A 132 -4.03 -3.75 5.32
CA LEU A 132 -3.58 -3.94 6.70
C LEU A 132 -4.74 -4.30 7.65
N VAL A 133 -5.89 -3.63 7.53
CA VAL A 133 -7.08 -3.96 8.32
C VAL A 133 -7.57 -5.38 8.01
N ALA A 134 -7.60 -5.78 6.74
CA ALA A 134 -7.97 -7.15 6.36
C ALA A 134 -7.00 -8.19 6.93
N PHE A 135 -5.69 -7.90 6.96
CA PHE A 135 -4.72 -8.75 7.64
C PHE A 135 -5.01 -8.87 9.14
N LEU A 136 -5.24 -7.75 9.82
CA LEU A 136 -5.49 -7.73 11.27
C LEU A 136 -6.81 -8.44 11.65
N ASP A 137 -7.85 -8.30 10.84
CA ASP A 137 -9.18 -8.81 11.16
C ASP A 137 -9.36 -10.28 10.76
N THR A 138 -8.82 -10.70 9.62
CA THR A 138 -9.07 -12.04 9.06
C THR A 138 -7.81 -12.85 8.79
N GLY A 139 -6.62 -12.31 9.07
CA GLY A 139 -5.36 -12.93 8.64
C GLY A 139 -5.21 -12.92 7.12
N ALA A 140 -5.83 -11.96 6.43
CA ALA A 140 -5.69 -11.84 4.98
C ALA A 140 -4.20 -11.72 4.62
N PRO A 141 -3.69 -12.51 3.67
CA PRO A 141 -2.27 -12.56 3.38
C PRO A 141 -1.67 -11.19 2.98
N LEU A 142 -0.47 -10.89 3.49
CA LEU A 142 0.34 -9.74 3.07
C LEU A 142 1.54 -10.19 2.22
N PRO A 143 2.07 -9.31 1.34
CA PRO A 143 3.32 -9.59 0.64
C PRO A 143 4.49 -9.75 1.63
N PRO A 144 5.61 -10.40 1.25
CA PRO A 144 6.72 -10.67 2.17
C PRO A 144 7.41 -9.43 2.75
N ARG A 145 7.40 -8.32 2.02
CA ARG A 145 7.95 -7.02 2.45
C ARG A 145 6.91 -5.92 2.22
N PRO A 146 5.87 -5.85 3.07
CA PRO A 146 4.83 -4.86 2.91
C PRO A 146 5.38 -3.47 3.25
N VAL A 147 5.00 -2.49 2.43
CA VAL A 147 5.26 -1.06 2.70
C VAL A 147 3.97 -0.26 2.56
N ILE A 148 3.70 0.66 3.46
CA ILE A 148 2.67 1.69 3.29
C ILE A 148 3.42 2.98 2.95
N LEU A 149 3.10 3.57 1.80
CA LEU A 149 3.69 4.82 1.33
C LEU A 149 2.67 5.93 1.56
N SER A 150 2.80 6.68 2.66
CA SER A 150 1.85 7.74 3.02
C SER A 150 2.41 9.14 2.79
N VAL A 151 1.55 10.07 2.36
CA VAL A 151 1.84 11.51 2.33
C VAL A 151 0.80 12.27 3.16
N ASP A 152 1.28 13.15 4.03
CA ASP A 152 0.47 13.92 4.97
C ASP A 152 0.19 15.35 4.46
N ASP A 153 -0.61 16.11 5.20
CA ASP A 153 -0.98 17.53 4.99
C ASP A 153 -1.80 17.89 3.74
N GLY A 154 -1.82 17.05 2.72
CA GLY A 154 -2.61 17.31 1.50
C GLY A 154 -2.06 18.44 0.62
N TRP A 155 -0.73 18.63 0.59
CA TRP A 155 -0.07 19.55 -0.34
C TRP A 155 -0.37 19.22 -1.80
N ALA A 156 -0.28 20.22 -2.68
CA ALA A 156 -0.50 20.03 -4.11
C ALA A 156 0.43 18.98 -4.75
N SER A 157 1.59 18.74 -4.14
CA SER A 157 2.59 17.75 -4.53
C SER A 157 2.12 16.30 -4.34
N ALA A 158 1.00 16.03 -3.66
CA ALA A 158 0.39 14.70 -3.59
C ALA A 158 0.07 14.12 -4.99
N ARG A 159 -0.13 14.99 -6.00
CA ARG A 159 -0.26 14.60 -7.41
C ARG A 159 1.03 13.97 -7.94
N VAL A 160 2.17 14.60 -7.65
CA VAL A 160 3.51 14.09 -8.04
C VAL A 160 3.79 12.77 -7.34
N PHE A 161 3.43 12.67 -6.06
CA PHE A 161 3.51 11.43 -5.30
C PHE A 161 2.71 10.30 -5.98
N ARG A 162 1.42 10.51 -6.26
CA ARG A 162 0.56 9.55 -6.99
C ARG A 162 1.19 9.13 -8.32
N ASP A 163 1.61 10.10 -9.13
CA ASP A 163 2.10 9.84 -10.49
C ASP A 163 3.38 9.00 -10.47
N LEU A 164 4.32 9.30 -9.56
CA LEU A 164 5.53 8.50 -9.38
C LEU A 164 5.20 7.09 -8.85
N LEU A 165 4.36 6.97 -7.82
CA LEU A 165 3.97 5.65 -7.31
C LEU A 165 3.35 4.78 -8.42
N THR A 166 2.44 5.35 -9.19
CA THR A 166 1.79 4.67 -10.31
C THR A 166 2.80 4.22 -11.36
N ALA A 167 3.73 5.09 -11.74
CA ALA A 167 4.78 4.78 -12.72
C ALA A 167 5.70 3.62 -12.27
N TYR A 168 5.85 3.42 -10.97
CA TYR A 168 6.68 2.38 -10.37
C TYR A 168 5.89 1.17 -9.85
N GLY A 169 4.57 1.14 -10.04
CA GLY A 169 3.72 0.00 -9.65
C GLY A 169 3.36 -0.05 -8.17
N PHE A 170 3.44 1.08 -7.47
CA PHE A 170 3.06 1.23 -6.06
C PHE A 170 1.73 1.96 -5.90
N LYS A 171 1.09 1.76 -4.74
CA LYS A 171 -0.11 2.47 -4.29
C LYS A 171 0.24 3.44 -3.17
N GLY A 172 -0.40 4.61 -3.18
CA GLY A 172 -0.22 5.65 -2.18
C GLY A 172 -1.32 5.66 -1.12
N THR A 173 -0.98 6.19 0.05
CA THR A 173 -1.92 6.54 1.12
C THR A 173 -1.87 8.06 1.33
N TYR A 174 -3.01 8.72 1.42
CA TYR A 174 -3.10 10.18 1.43
C TYR A 174 -3.84 10.64 2.69
N MET A 175 -3.11 11.20 3.66
CA MET A 175 -3.67 11.69 4.92
C MET A 175 -4.10 13.15 4.72
N LEU A 176 -5.40 13.40 4.55
CA LEU A 176 -5.88 14.69 4.05
C LEU A 176 -6.63 15.50 5.13
N PRO A 177 -6.16 16.72 5.45
CA PRO A 177 -6.95 17.67 6.21
C PRO A 177 -7.96 18.39 5.29
N ASN A 178 -8.95 19.08 5.86
CA ASN A 178 -10.01 19.73 5.06
C ASN A 178 -9.50 20.89 4.17
N TYR A 179 -8.29 21.40 4.44
CA TYR A 179 -7.66 22.45 3.63
C TYR A 179 -6.74 21.90 2.53
N ALA A 180 -6.75 20.58 2.26
CA ALA A 180 -5.92 19.97 1.23
C ALA A 180 -6.00 20.74 -0.11
N GLU A 181 -4.86 20.91 -0.77
CA GLU A 181 -4.70 21.66 -2.04
C GLU A 181 -5.08 20.80 -3.26
N LEU A 182 -6.17 20.03 -3.11
CA LEU A 182 -6.70 19.06 -4.06
C LEU A 182 -8.18 19.32 -4.30
N THR A 183 -8.67 19.16 -5.53
CA THR A 183 -10.11 19.24 -5.79
C THR A 183 -10.81 17.97 -5.33
N PRO A 184 -12.14 17.99 -5.09
CA PRO A 184 -12.90 16.78 -4.77
C PRO A 184 -12.72 15.66 -5.79
N GLU A 185 -12.63 15.98 -7.08
CA GLU A 185 -12.41 14.98 -8.14
C GLU A 185 -11.02 14.34 -8.02
N GLU A 186 -9.99 15.12 -7.66
CA GLU A 186 -8.65 14.60 -7.44
C GLU A 186 -8.61 13.70 -6.20
N ILE A 187 -9.24 14.10 -5.10
CA ILE A 187 -9.34 13.28 -3.88
C ILE A 187 -10.07 11.96 -4.18
N TYR A 188 -11.16 12.00 -4.96
CA TYR A 188 -11.86 10.79 -5.39
C TYR A 188 -10.94 9.86 -6.21
N ASP A 189 -10.18 10.41 -7.17
CA ASP A 189 -9.21 9.66 -7.99
C ASP A 189 -8.10 9.02 -7.15
N LEU A 190 -7.54 9.76 -6.18
CA LEU A 190 -6.54 9.23 -5.24
C LEU A 190 -7.05 7.98 -4.50
N ASN A 191 -8.34 7.97 -4.12
CA ASN A 191 -8.93 6.82 -3.43
C ASN A 191 -9.21 5.60 -4.33
N GLN A 192 -9.26 5.76 -5.66
CA GLN A 192 -9.44 4.63 -6.58
C GLN A 192 -8.15 3.83 -6.79
N ASN A 193 -7.01 4.51 -6.79
CA ASN A 193 -5.69 3.92 -7.08
C ASN A 193 -4.75 3.86 -5.86
N GLY A 194 -5.29 4.17 -4.69
CA GLY A 194 -4.62 4.18 -3.40
C GLY A 194 -5.65 4.19 -2.29
N GLU A 195 -5.38 4.93 -1.23
CA GLU A 195 -6.33 5.10 -0.14
C GLU A 195 -6.25 6.50 0.48
N VAL A 196 -7.40 7.15 0.60
CA VAL A 196 -7.53 8.42 1.30
C VAL A 196 -7.90 8.15 2.77
N CYS A 197 -7.19 8.82 3.67
CA CYS A 197 -7.34 8.73 5.11
C CYS A 197 -7.58 10.11 5.72
N GLY A 198 -8.14 10.14 6.93
CA GLY A 198 -8.35 11.38 7.68
C GLY A 198 -7.08 11.95 8.28
N HIS A 199 -7.04 13.28 8.37
CA HIS A 199 -5.94 14.03 9.01
C HIS A 199 -6.42 15.31 9.70
N SER A 200 -7.58 15.22 10.36
CA SER A 200 -8.30 16.30 11.05
C SER A 200 -8.82 17.42 10.14
N VAL A 201 -9.59 18.37 10.68
CA VAL A 201 -10.10 19.50 9.89
C VAL A 201 -9.02 20.55 9.69
N SER A 202 -8.33 20.93 10.76
CA SER A 202 -7.43 22.09 10.80
C SER A 202 -6.00 21.79 11.25
N HIS A 203 -5.66 20.51 11.41
CA HIS A 203 -4.34 20.04 11.82
C HIS A 203 -3.85 20.55 13.21
N PRO A 204 -4.66 20.48 14.28
CA PRO A 204 -4.22 20.86 15.63
C PRO A 204 -3.53 19.70 16.37
N PHE A 205 -2.79 20.01 17.43
CA PHE A 205 -2.44 19.02 18.46
C PHE A 205 -3.71 18.56 19.17
N LEU A 206 -4.26 17.41 18.77
CA LEU A 206 -5.57 16.93 19.23
C LEU A 206 -5.63 16.74 20.75
N ASP A 207 -4.54 16.25 21.34
CA ASP A 207 -4.40 16.05 22.78
C ASP A 207 -4.45 17.33 23.63
N GLN A 208 -4.30 18.50 22.99
CA GLN A 208 -4.41 19.82 23.63
C GLN A 208 -5.82 20.41 23.54
N LEU A 209 -6.74 19.76 22.82
CA LEU A 209 -8.12 20.17 22.71
C LEU A 209 -9.00 19.47 23.75
N GLY A 210 -10.11 20.11 24.13
CA GLY A 210 -11.20 19.45 24.85
C GLY A 210 -11.98 18.50 23.94
N TYR A 211 -12.81 17.63 24.53
CA TYR A 211 -13.60 16.60 23.83
C TYR A 211 -14.31 17.14 22.57
N ASP A 212 -15.09 18.22 22.70
CA ASP A 212 -15.86 18.77 21.57
C ASP A 212 -14.96 19.24 20.42
N GLY A 213 -13.77 19.76 20.74
CA GLY A 213 -12.79 20.18 19.74
C GLY A 213 -12.18 18.98 19.02
N GLN A 214 -11.77 17.95 19.75
CA GLN A 214 -11.29 16.69 19.16
C GLN A 214 -12.36 16.02 18.31
N TRP A 215 -13.61 15.98 18.80
CA TRP A 215 -14.75 15.43 18.09
C TRP A 215 -14.97 16.15 16.76
N TYR A 216 -15.03 17.48 16.77
CA TYR A 216 -15.17 18.29 15.57
C TYR A 216 -14.06 17.98 14.55
N GLU A 217 -12.80 18.02 15.01
CA GLU A 217 -11.64 17.80 14.16
C GLU A 217 -11.63 16.42 13.48
N ILE A 218 -12.03 15.38 14.20
CA ILE A 218 -11.98 14.00 13.69
C ILE A 218 -13.23 13.67 12.86
N VAL A 219 -14.41 13.95 13.40
CA VAL A 219 -15.68 13.49 12.83
C VAL A 219 -16.08 14.31 11.59
N GLU A 220 -15.85 15.62 11.59
CA GLU A 220 -16.15 16.45 10.41
C GLU A 220 -15.17 16.20 9.27
N ASN A 221 -13.90 15.90 9.58
CA ASN A 221 -12.94 15.49 8.56
C ASN A 221 -13.36 14.16 7.91
N LYS A 222 -13.79 13.18 8.72
CA LYS A 222 -14.34 11.93 8.19
C LYS A 222 -15.56 12.16 7.31
N ALA A 223 -16.53 12.94 7.78
CA ALA A 223 -17.75 13.22 7.02
C ALA A 223 -17.45 13.92 5.68
N TRP A 224 -16.50 14.87 5.67
CA TRP A 224 -16.03 15.54 4.46
C TRP A 224 -15.38 14.56 3.47
N LEU A 225 -14.49 13.69 3.93
CA LEU A 225 -13.84 12.68 3.10
C LEU A 225 -14.85 11.67 2.55
N ASP A 226 -15.69 11.09 3.40
CA ASP A 226 -16.68 10.08 3.03
C ASP A 226 -17.64 10.62 1.94
N ALA A 227 -18.01 11.90 2.03
CA ALA A 227 -18.84 12.57 1.02
C ALA A 227 -18.16 12.71 -0.35
N ILE A 228 -16.84 12.86 -0.38
CA ILE A 228 -16.04 12.99 -1.62
C ILE A 228 -15.74 11.63 -2.22
N ILE A 229 -15.24 10.69 -1.42
CA ILE A 229 -14.75 9.39 -1.90
C ILE A 229 -15.88 8.36 -2.12
N GLY A 230 -17.10 8.65 -1.64
CA GLY A 230 -18.29 7.81 -1.81
C GLY A 230 -18.25 6.49 -1.04
N THR A 231 -17.26 6.31 -0.17
CA THR A 231 -17.04 5.14 0.71
C THR A 231 -16.61 5.66 2.08
N SER A 232 -16.57 4.81 3.10
CA SER A 232 -16.12 5.24 4.42
C SER A 232 -14.59 5.14 4.54
N ALA A 233 -13.94 6.25 4.88
CA ALA A 233 -12.48 6.31 5.09
C ALA A 233 -12.05 5.36 6.22
N THR A 234 -11.10 4.48 5.92
CA THR A 234 -10.68 3.39 6.82
C THR A 234 -9.71 3.85 7.91
N CYS A 235 -8.95 4.90 7.66
CA CYS A 235 -7.73 5.22 8.37
C CYS A 235 -7.66 6.67 8.79
N PHE A 236 -6.92 6.95 9.86
CA PHE A 236 -6.66 8.29 10.37
C PHE A 236 -5.19 8.47 10.75
N ALA A 237 -4.60 9.64 10.49
CA ALA A 237 -3.29 10.01 11.02
C ALA A 237 -3.44 11.16 12.01
N TYR A 238 -2.88 11.01 13.22
CA TYR A 238 -2.89 12.06 14.24
C TYR A 238 -1.93 13.19 13.83
N PRO A 239 -2.39 14.45 13.68
CA PRO A 239 -1.51 15.58 13.46
C PRO A 239 -0.38 15.62 14.51
N PHE A 240 0.86 15.78 14.05
CA PHE A 240 2.08 15.75 14.88
C PHE A 240 2.29 14.47 15.70
N GLY A 241 1.53 13.40 15.44
CA GLY A 241 1.50 12.21 16.30
C GLY A 241 0.92 12.48 17.68
N ALA A 242 0.10 13.51 17.85
CA ALA A 242 -0.43 13.96 19.13
C ALA A 242 -1.83 13.38 19.39
N PHE A 243 -1.95 12.52 20.40
CA PHE A 243 -3.19 11.86 20.78
C PHE A 243 -3.20 11.56 22.28
N ASN A 244 -4.40 11.36 22.83
CA ASN A 244 -4.63 10.77 24.14
C ASN A 244 -5.81 9.79 24.08
N ASP A 245 -6.16 9.16 25.21
CA ASP A 245 -7.25 8.17 25.26
C ASP A 245 -8.58 8.71 24.70
N THR A 246 -8.86 10.00 24.90
CA THR A 246 -10.07 10.63 24.35
C THR A 246 -9.99 10.74 22.83
N THR A 247 -8.83 11.13 22.30
CA THR A 247 -8.58 11.21 20.86
C THR A 247 -8.78 9.85 20.20
N THR A 248 -8.18 8.81 20.78
CA THR A 248 -8.27 7.44 20.26
C THR A 248 -9.70 6.93 20.29
N GLN A 249 -10.45 7.17 21.37
CA GLN A 249 -11.85 6.76 21.45
C GLN A 249 -12.72 7.46 20.40
N ILE A 250 -12.49 8.75 20.14
CA ILE A 250 -13.23 9.49 19.10
C ILE A 250 -12.92 8.94 17.70
N VAL A 251 -11.66 8.60 17.41
CA VAL A 251 -11.29 7.95 16.13
C VAL A 251 -12.04 6.64 15.93
N ILE A 252 -12.14 5.82 16.98
CA ILE A 252 -12.91 4.57 16.98
C ILE A 252 -14.40 4.85 16.75
N ASP A 253 -14.99 5.75 17.54
CA ASP A 253 -16.42 6.07 17.50
C ASP A 253 -16.84 6.72 16.18
N ALA A 254 -15.92 7.46 15.53
CA ALA A 254 -16.12 8.01 14.19
C ALA A 254 -16.21 6.91 13.11
N GLY A 255 -15.71 5.70 13.39
CA GLY A 255 -15.75 4.56 12.47
C GLY A 255 -14.51 4.41 11.59
N TYR A 256 -13.37 5.02 11.97
CA TYR A 256 -12.07 4.57 11.44
C TYR A 256 -11.73 3.17 11.99
N GLN A 257 -10.84 2.45 11.31
CA GLN A 257 -10.50 1.05 11.59
C GLN A 257 -9.01 0.86 11.95
N VAL A 258 -8.19 1.87 11.68
CA VAL A 258 -6.76 1.91 11.97
C VAL A 258 -6.31 3.37 12.09
N ALA A 259 -5.30 3.63 12.93
CA ALA A 259 -4.72 4.97 13.05
C ALA A 259 -3.20 4.98 13.21
N PHE A 260 -2.58 6.08 12.75
CA PHE A 260 -1.14 6.24 12.63
C PHE A 260 -0.63 7.47 13.38
N HIS A 261 0.55 7.37 14.01
CA HIS A 261 1.25 8.49 14.65
C HIS A 261 2.63 8.74 14.01
N ALA A 262 3.37 9.72 14.52
CA ALA A 262 4.62 10.24 13.93
C ALA A 262 5.80 10.18 14.91
N TRP A 263 5.99 9.06 15.63
CA TRP A 263 7.06 8.95 16.65
C TRP A 263 8.32 8.20 16.16
N ASP A 264 8.42 7.98 14.85
CA ASP A 264 9.48 7.21 14.20
C ASP A 264 9.55 5.72 14.62
N GLY A 265 9.72 4.86 13.63
CA GLY A 265 10.06 3.45 13.86
C GLY A 265 9.46 2.50 12.85
N LEU A 266 10.06 1.32 12.78
CA LEU A 266 9.49 0.20 12.04
C LEU A 266 8.36 -0.44 12.85
N GLN A 267 7.26 -0.78 12.17
CA GLN A 267 6.12 -1.39 12.82
C GLN A 267 6.19 -2.92 12.75
N TYR A 268 6.49 -3.56 13.88
CA TYR A 268 6.40 -5.02 14.03
C TYR A 268 4.98 -5.46 14.37
N PHE A 269 4.50 -6.55 13.78
CA PHE A 269 3.14 -7.06 14.04
C PHE A 269 2.97 -7.61 15.46
N GLU A 270 4.04 -8.17 16.05
CA GLU A 270 4.02 -8.69 17.43
C GLU A 270 3.59 -7.62 18.45
N TYR A 271 3.93 -6.35 18.20
CA TYR A 271 3.69 -5.23 19.11
C TYR A 271 2.75 -4.18 18.50
N MET A 272 2.02 -4.52 17.44
CA MET A 272 1.16 -3.57 16.75
C MET A 272 -0.10 -3.29 17.59
N ASP A 273 -0.26 -2.02 17.94
CA ASP A 273 -1.55 -1.46 18.33
C ASP A 273 -2.17 -0.79 17.10
N ARG A 274 -3.32 -1.31 16.65
CA ARG A 274 -3.98 -0.82 15.42
C ARG A 274 -4.39 0.65 15.48
N TRP A 275 -4.47 1.23 16.68
CA TRP A 275 -4.81 2.65 16.85
C TRP A 275 -3.58 3.54 17.03
N HIS A 276 -2.41 2.95 17.21
CA HIS A 276 -1.16 3.69 17.42
C HIS A 276 -0.04 3.05 16.59
N ILE A 277 -0.26 3.00 15.28
CA ILE A 277 0.74 2.47 14.35
C ILE A 277 1.83 3.52 14.13
N THR A 278 3.08 3.11 14.37
CA THR A 278 4.23 3.98 14.15
C THR A 278 4.57 4.10 12.67
N ARG A 279 5.15 5.23 12.29
CA ARG A 279 5.59 5.54 10.93
C ARG A 279 7.02 6.06 10.96
N ILE A 280 7.75 5.82 9.88
CA ILE A 280 9.10 6.33 9.62
C ILE A 280 8.95 7.65 8.89
N GLU A 281 9.35 8.77 9.50
CA GLU A 281 9.45 10.05 8.80
C GLU A 281 10.57 9.99 7.75
N VAL A 282 10.21 10.16 6.47
CA VAL A 282 11.20 10.20 5.39
C VAL A 282 11.66 11.63 5.18
N SER A 283 12.91 11.89 5.56
CA SER A 283 13.53 13.21 5.42
C SER A 283 14.18 13.41 4.06
N GLY A 284 14.04 14.60 3.48
CA GLY A 284 14.79 15.02 2.29
C GLY A 284 16.29 15.18 2.54
N ASP A 285 16.73 15.22 3.81
CA ASP A 285 18.15 15.26 4.16
C ASP A 285 18.82 13.87 4.09
N TRP A 286 18.05 12.80 3.87
CA TRP A 286 18.57 11.44 3.75
C TRP A 286 19.16 11.17 2.37
N ASP A 287 20.28 10.47 2.35
CA ASP A 287 20.74 9.77 1.15
C ASP A 287 20.04 8.40 1.02
N LEU A 288 20.20 7.76 -0.14
CA LEU A 288 19.59 6.45 -0.39
C LEU A 288 20.09 5.37 0.57
N SER A 289 21.34 5.48 1.05
CA SER A 289 21.93 4.52 1.98
C SER A 289 21.27 4.59 3.36
N THR A 290 21.00 5.79 3.86
CA THR A 290 20.25 6.03 5.10
C THR A 290 18.83 5.52 4.97
N PHE A 291 18.14 5.87 3.88
CA PHE A 291 16.80 5.37 3.60
C PHE A 291 16.75 3.83 3.64
N ALA A 292 17.63 3.16 2.89
CA ALA A 292 17.69 1.71 2.84
C ALA A 292 17.94 1.09 4.24
N ALA A 293 18.82 1.69 5.04
CA ALA A 293 19.14 1.19 6.38
C ALA A 293 17.95 1.30 7.35
N VAL A 294 17.15 2.36 7.25
CA VAL A 294 15.99 2.59 8.14
C VAL A 294 14.79 1.73 7.76
N VAL A 295 14.59 1.48 6.46
CA VAL A 295 13.42 0.75 5.95
C VAL A 295 13.58 -0.77 6.01
N THR A 296 14.81 -1.29 6.06
CA THR A 296 15.09 -2.74 5.96
C THR A 296 14.61 -3.54 7.17
N PHE A 297 13.91 -4.65 6.90
CA PHE A 297 13.63 -5.75 7.82
C PHE A 297 13.61 -7.13 7.12
#